data_AF-A0AB40B968-F1
#
_entry.id   AF-A0AB40B968-F1
#
_cell.length_a   1.000
_cell.length_b   1.000
_cell.length_c   1.000
_cell.angle_alpha   90.00
_cell.angle_beta   90.00
_cell.angle_gamma   90.00
#
_symmetry.space_group_name_H-M   'P 1'
#
loop_
_entity.id
_entity.type
_entity.pdbx_description
1 polymer ?
#
loop_
_entity_poly.entity_id
_entity_poly.type
_entity_poly.pdbx_seq_one_letter_code
_entity_poly.pdbx_strand_id
1 'polypeptide(L)'
;MEVLTEHVGGVNNNHNNARRHYEDLKNQRQSVLHIFYSHSREMEIAYRARVTAVLRVVRFLLLQGHAFRRHDESFSSTNSGNFLEMLNWYGTEVESVGRVINENAPENNQMTSLQIQKELVRACAEEATRVIIDEIGDNHFSILLDESRDKSIKEQMAVIVRFVNKQGQVIERFLDVEHVVDTSTPSLKTTLDGLFARCGLSISRLRGQGYDGASNMKGQFNGLKTLILNENPFAFYVHCFAHQLQLAIVTMIVNIVGVSCKRRDVLLQKHHDKIVEKLEKGEIFSGRGKHQETNLGRSGDTRWG
;
A
#
# COMPACT_ATOMS: atom_id res chain seq x y z
N MET A 1 36.74 -43.22 8.48
CA MET A 1 36.51 -43.19 9.94
C MET A 1 35.65 -42.00 10.37
N GLU A 2 35.71 -40.86 9.68
CA GLU A 2 34.89 -39.66 10.00
C GLU A 2 33.37 -39.90 9.98
N VAL A 3 32.85 -40.69 9.02
CA VAL A 3 31.41 -41.01 8.91
C VAL A 3 30.89 -41.81 10.12
N LEU A 4 31.74 -42.65 10.73
CA LEU A 4 31.34 -43.44 11.90
C LEU A 4 31.25 -42.56 13.16
N THR A 5 32.12 -41.55 13.27
CA THR A 5 32.09 -40.55 14.34
C THR A 5 30.90 -39.60 14.24
N GLU A 6 30.47 -39.20 13.04
CA GLU A 6 29.20 -38.47 12.84
C GLU A 6 27.97 -39.31 13.19
N HIS A 7 28.05 -40.63 13.02
CA HIS A 7 26.94 -41.52 13.34
C HIS A 7 26.84 -41.88 14.83
N VAL A 8 27.97 -42.13 15.52
CA VAL A 8 27.97 -42.74 16.88
C VAL A 8 28.86 -42.02 17.91
N GLY A 9 29.61 -40.98 17.52
CA GLY A 9 30.71 -40.45 18.35
C GLY A 9 30.35 -39.43 19.44
N GLY A 10 29.22 -38.71 19.34
CA GLY A 10 28.89 -37.61 20.26
C GLY A 10 27.41 -37.49 20.66
N VAL A 11 27.10 -36.63 21.64
CA VAL A 11 25.73 -36.45 22.16
C VAL A 11 24.74 -36.04 21.05
N ASN A 12 25.17 -35.21 20.11
CA ASN A 12 24.38 -34.74 18.95
C ASN A 12 24.64 -35.51 17.65
N ASN A 13 25.14 -36.76 17.74
CA ASN A 13 25.34 -37.60 16.56
C ASN A 13 23.99 -38.01 15.92
N ASN A 14 24.03 -38.48 14.67
CA ASN A 14 22.82 -38.82 13.92
C ASN A 14 21.99 -39.92 14.60
N HIS A 15 22.63 -40.91 15.24
CA HIS A 15 21.94 -41.99 15.95
C HIS A 15 21.16 -41.47 17.18
N ASN A 16 21.78 -40.62 17.99
CA ASN A 16 21.21 -40.03 19.19
C ASN A 16 20.11 -39.02 18.87
N ASN A 17 20.24 -38.27 17.77
CA ASN A 17 19.17 -37.39 17.29
C ASN A 17 17.97 -38.20 16.79
N ALA A 18 18.20 -39.26 16.00
CA ALA A 18 17.14 -40.16 15.56
C ALA A 18 16.42 -40.84 16.74
N ARG A 19 17.17 -41.28 17.76
CA ARG A 19 16.59 -41.83 19.00
C ARG A 19 15.76 -40.80 19.75
N ARG A 20 16.26 -39.56 19.91
CA ARG A 20 15.51 -38.46 20.54
C ARG A 20 14.22 -38.15 19.78
N HIS A 21 14.30 -38.00 18.46
CA HIS A 21 13.10 -37.78 17.63
C HIS A 21 12.07 -38.92 17.76
N TYR A 22 12.53 -40.16 17.88
CA TYR A 22 11.64 -41.30 18.11
C TYR A 22 11.00 -41.29 19.51
N GLU A 23 11.76 -40.91 20.54
CA GLU A 23 11.26 -40.76 21.91
C GLU A 23 10.24 -39.59 22.01
N ASP A 24 10.54 -38.46 21.37
CA ASP A 24 9.65 -37.30 21.28
C ASP A 24 8.37 -37.64 20.49
N LEU A 25 8.47 -38.38 19.38
CA LEU A 25 7.32 -38.84 18.60
C LEU A 25 6.41 -39.78 19.39
N LYS A 26 7.00 -40.62 20.26
CA LYS A 26 6.24 -41.49 21.18
C LYS A 26 5.54 -40.69 22.28
N ASN A 27 6.02 -39.50 22.61
CA ASN A 27 5.40 -38.64 23.61
C ASN A 27 4.14 -37.95 23.05
N GLN A 28 3.02 -38.67 23.09
CA GLN A 28 1.72 -38.17 22.62
C GLN A 28 1.30 -36.84 23.26
N ARG A 29 1.81 -36.50 24.47
CA ARG A 29 1.54 -35.21 25.15
C ARG A 29 2.20 -34.02 24.45
N GLN A 30 3.27 -34.24 23.70
CA GLN A 30 3.97 -33.24 22.91
C GLN A 30 3.50 -33.21 21.45
N SER A 31 2.55 -34.07 21.07
CA SER A 31 1.99 -34.01 19.73
C SER A 31 1.30 -32.66 19.50
N VAL A 32 1.40 -32.12 18.28
CA VAL A 32 0.77 -30.85 17.90
C VAL A 32 -0.73 -30.90 18.19
N LEU A 33 -1.41 -32.01 17.87
CA LEU A 33 -2.82 -32.21 18.18
C LEU A 33 -3.08 -32.13 19.69
N HIS A 34 -2.32 -32.84 20.51
CA HIS A 34 -2.49 -32.80 21.95
C HIS A 34 -2.25 -31.40 22.51
N ILE A 35 -1.17 -30.70 22.12
CA ILE A 35 -0.87 -29.33 22.56
C ILE A 35 -1.98 -28.34 22.14
N PHE A 36 -2.53 -28.54 20.95
CA PHE A 36 -3.62 -27.72 20.43
C PHE A 36 -4.91 -27.93 21.24
N TYR A 37 -5.22 -29.18 21.62
CA TYR A 37 -6.40 -29.51 22.43
C TYR A 37 -6.19 -29.33 23.94
N SER A 38 -4.95 -29.38 24.43
CA SER A 38 -4.59 -29.20 25.84
C SER A 38 -4.38 -27.74 26.22
N HIS A 39 -4.69 -26.80 25.32
CA HIS A 39 -4.65 -25.37 25.63
C HIS A 39 -5.66 -25.07 26.75
N SER A 40 -5.18 -24.47 27.84
CA SER A 40 -6.07 -24.05 28.92
C SER A 40 -6.93 -22.89 28.45
N ARG A 41 -8.17 -22.84 28.94
CA ARG A 41 -9.09 -21.72 28.72
C ARG A 41 -8.46 -20.37 29.09
N GLU A 42 -7.59 -20.36 30.11
CA GLU A 42 -6.85 -19.18 30.55
C GLU A 42 -5.86 -18.68 29.50
N MET A 43 -5.13 -19.57 28.84
CA MET A 43 -4.23 -19.20 27.74
C MET A 43 -5.00 -18.66 26.54
N GLU A 44 -6.16 -19.24 26.21
CA GLU A 44 -7.01 -18.71 25.14
C GLU A 44 -7.54 -17.31 25.46
N ILE A 45 -8.00 -17.08 26.69
CA ILE A 45 -8.47 -15.77 27.15
C ILE A 45 -7.33 -14.74 27.09
N ALA A 46 -6.14 -15.10 27.58
CA ALA A 46 -4.96 -14.23 27.54
C ALA A 46 -4.52 -13.90 26.11
N TYR A 47 -4.53 -14.90 25.22
CA TYR A 47 -4.24 -14.71 23.80
C TYR A 47 -5.25 -13.76 23.13
N ARG A 48 -6.56 -14.00 23.31
CA ARG A 48 -7.61 -13.12 22.76
C ARG A 48 -7.52 -11.71 23.31
N ALA A 49 -7.22 -11.53 24.60
CA ALA A 49 -7.01 -10.23 25.21
C ALA A 49 -5.82 -9.50 24.56
N ARG A 50 -4.71 -10.21 24.30
CA ARG A 50 -3.54 -9.64 23.62
C ARG A 50 -3.84 -9.25 22.18
N VAL A 51 -4.44 -10.14 21.38
CA VAL A 51 -4.84 -9.83 19.99
C VAL A 51 -5.75 -8.60 19.97
N THR A 52 -6.72 -8.55 20.88
CA THR A 52 -7.66 -7.43 20.99
C THR A 52 -6.93 -6.14 21.32
N ALA A 53 -5.97 -6.17 22.24
CA ALA A 53 -5.21 -4.99 22.62
C ALA A 53 -4.37 -4.46 21.45
N VAL A 54 -3.66 -5.36 20.76
CA VAL A 54 -2.86 -5.01 19.59
C VAL A 54 -3.75 -4.46 18.47
N LEU A 55 -4.87 -5.12 18.15
CA LEU A 55 -5.81 -4.65 17.13
C LEU A 55 -6.39 -3.28 17.43
N ARG A 56 -6.60 -2.92 18.70
CA ARG A 56 -7.05 -1.57 19.07
C ARG A 56 -6.00 -0.51 18.73
N VAL A 57 -4.72 -0.78 19.00
CA VAL A 57 -3.61 0.10 18.64
C VAL A 57 -3.48 0.21 17.12
N VAL A 58 -3.47 -0.93 16.40
CA VAL A 58 -3.44 -0.97 14.92
C VAL A 58 -4.59 -0.13 14.34
N ARG A 59 -5.81 -0.37 14.80
CA ARG A 59 -7.00 0.34 14.32
C ARG A 59 -6.90 1.84 14.56
N PHE A 60 -6.42 2.27 15.73
CA PHE A 60 -6.21 3.70 15.99
C PHE A 60 -5.21 4.30 15.01
N LEU A 61 -4.05 3.67 14.83
CA LEU A 61 -3.02 4.16 13.91
C LEU A 61 -3.53 4.26 12.47
N LEU A 62 -4.27 3.25 12.01
CA LEU A 62 -4.88 3.26 10.68
C LEU A 62 -5.90 4.40 10.52
N LEU A 63 -6.79 4.60 11.50
CA LEU A 63 -7.80 5.66 11.45
C LEU A 63 -7.21 7.07 11.45
N GLN A 64 -6.05 7.26 12.10
CA GLN A 64 -5.35 8.54 12.14
C GLN A 64 -4.32 8.71 11.02
N GLY A 65 -4.09 7.68 10.19
CA GLY A 65 -3.05 7.70 9.17
C GLY A 65 -1.63 7.84 9.76
N HIS A 66 -1.40 7.34 10.97
CA HIS A 66 -0.10 7.43 11.63
C HIS A 66 0.84 6.32 11.18
N ALA A 67 2.11 6.68 11.00
CA ALA A 67 3.16 5.70 10.78
C ALA A 67 3.25 4.76 11.99
N PHE A 68 3.40 3.46 11.74
CA PHE A 68 3.51 2.47 12.81
C PHE A 68 4.89 2.51 13.47
N ARG A 69 5.92 2.80 12.67
CA ARG A 69 7.32 2.54 12.97
C ARG A 69 8.15 3.81 13.02
N ARG A 70 9.28 3.70 13.71
CA ARG A 70 10.40 4.65 13.60
C ARG A 70 11.66 3.94 13.11
N HIS A 71 12.77 4.66 13.04
CA HIS A 71 14.05 4.13 12.59
C HIS A 71 14.66 3.09 13.54
N ASP A 72 14.33 3.13 14.83
CA ASP A 72 14.87 2.24 15.85
C ASP A 72 13.76 1.72 16.78
N GLU A 73 13.47 0.42 16.69
CA GLU A 73 12.51 -0.32 17.53
C GLU A 73 13.23 -1.16 18.61
N SER A 74 14.53 -0.93 18.85
CA SER A 74 15.29 -1.65 19.88
C SER A 74 14.79 -1.33 21.30
N PHE A 75 15.02 -2.25 22.23
CA PHE A 75 14.64 -2.06 23.64
C PHE A 75 15.34 -0.86 24.30
N SER A 76 16.52 -0.48 23.81
CA SER A 76 17.27 0.71 24.26
C SER A 76 16.78 2.01 23.64
N SER A 77 15.85 1.97 22.69
CA SER A 77 15.33 3.16 22.03
C SER A 77 14.50 3.98 23.00
N THR A 78 14.73 5.30 23.03
CA THR A 78 13.89 6.25 23.80
C THR A 78 12.53 6.50 23.13
N ASN A 79 12.38 6.07 21.87
CA ASN A 79 11.12 6.13 21.13
C ASN A 79 11.14 5.05 20.04
N SER A 80 10.52 3.93 20.37
CA SER A 80 10.43 2.71 19.56
C SER A 80 9.38 2.80 18.43
N GLY A 81 8.79 3.98 18.20
CA GLY A 81 7.76 4.21 17.19
C GLY A 81 6.34 4.07 17.73
N ASN A 82 5.38 4.65 16.99
CA ASN A 82 4.03 4.87 17.50
C ASN A 82 3.31 3.58 17.93
N PHE A 83 3.54 2.47 17.23
CA PHE A 83 2.89 1.20 17.56
C PHE A 83 3.38 0.65 18.91
N LEU A 84 4.69 0.53 19.10
CA LEU A 84 5.26 -0.02 20.33
C LEU A 84 5.03 0.93 21.52
N GLU A 85 5.24 2.24 21.32
CA GLU A 85 5.00 3.24 22.37
C GLU A 85 3.53 3.25 22.82
N MET A 86 2.58 3.18 21.88
CA MET A 86 1.17 3.19 22.22
C MET A 86 0.71 1.87 22.84
N LEU A 87 1.30 0.74 22.45
CA LEU A 87 1.03 -0.55 23.09
C LEU A 87 1.57 -0.58 24.53
N ASN A 88 2.77 -0.05 24.76
CA ASN A 88 3.36 0.10 26.09
C ASN A 88 2.51 1.02 26.97
N TRP A 89 2.15 2.20 26.47
CA TRP A 89 1.23 3.10 27.15
C TRP A 89 -0.09 2.42 27.49
N TYR A 90 -0.68 1.69 26.54
CA TYR A 90 -1.95 1.01 26.77
C TYR A 90 -1.87 -0.06 27.86
N GLY A 91 -0.74 -0.78 27.95
CA GLY A 91 -0.50 -1.73 29.03
C GLY A 91 -0.32 -1.08 30.40
N THR A 92 0.27 0.11 30.46
CA THR A 92 0.43 0.89 31.68
C THR A 92 -0.91 1.44 32.18
N GLU A 93 -1.75 1.94 31.28
CA GLU A 93 -3.04 2.54 31.64
C GLU A 93 -4.12 1.49 31.93
N VAL A 94 -4.06 0.32 31.30
CA VAL A 94 -5.08 -0.72 31.44
C VAL A 94 -4.45 -2.01 31.95
N GLU A 95 -4.64 -2.26 33.25
CA GLU A 95 -4.05 -3.38 33.97
C GLU A 95 -4.29 -4.74 33.29
N SER A 96 -5.51 -4.99 32.80
CA SER A 96 -5.83 -6.25 32.11
C SER A 96 -5.02 -6.47 30.83
N VAL A 97 -4.63 -5.38 30.16
CA VAL A 97 -3.76 -5.42 28.96
C VAL A 97 -2.31 -5.57 29.39
N GLY A 98 -1.86 -4.80 30.39
CA GLY A 98 -0.51 -4.91 30.95
C GLY A 98 -0.14 -6.33 31.36
N ARG A 99 -1.10 -7.08 31.94
CA ARG A 99 -0.94 -8.49 32.34
C ARG A 99 -0.74 -9.47 31.18
N VAL A 100 -1.00 -9.09 29.94
CA VAL A 100 -0.92 -10.00 28.79
C VAL A 100 0.07 -9.56 27.72
N ILE A 101 0.61 -8.34 27.73
CA ILE A 101 1.54 -7.84 26.69
C ILE A 101 3.01 -7.87 27.15
N ASN A 102 3.94 -7.59 26.23
CA ASN A 102 5.39 -7.44 26.50
C ASN A 102 5.99 -8.63 27.25
N GLU A 103 6.67 -8.38 28.38
CA GLU A 103 7.32 -9.39 29.22
C GLU A 103 6.32 -10.40 29.81
N ASN A 104 5.03 -10.03 29.89
CA ASN A 104 3.97 -10.92 30.36
C ASN A 104 3.41 -11.81 29.23
N ALA A 105 3.87 -11.64 27.99
CA ALA A 105 3.54 -12.53 26.89
C ALA A 105 4.53 -13.72 26.82
N PRO A 106 4.05 -14.96 26.64
CA PRO A 106 4.94 -16.11 26.57
C PRO A 106 5.74 -16.11 25.28
N GLU A 107 7.07 -16.17 25.40
CA GLU A 107 8.03 -16.36 24.30
C GLU A 107 7.73 -15.48 23.07
N ASN A 108 7.45 -16.10 21.93
CA ASN A 108 7.22 -15.44 20.64
C ASN A 108 5.80 -14.87 20.48
N ASN A 109 4.94 -14.99 21.49
CA ASN A 109 3.55 -14.60 21.43
C ASN A 109 3.33 -13.11 21.75
N GLN A 110 4.38 -12.27 21.65
CA GLN A 110 4.31 -10.83 21.94
C GLN A 110 3.46 -10.06 20.92
N MET A 111 3.29 -10.58 19.69
CA MET A 111 2.53 -9.94 18.59
C MET A 111 3.08 -8.57 18.14
N THR A 112 4.32 -8.26 18.51
CA THR A 112 4.96 -6.97 18.23
C THR A 112 5.84 -6.99 16.98
N SER A 113 6.10 -8.17 16.40
CA SER A 113 6.99 -8.31 15.25
C SER A 113 6.45 -7.61 14.00
N LEU A 114 7.35 -7.19 13.11
CA LEU A 114 6.99 -6.56 11.84
C LEU A 114 5.99 -7.39 11.03
N GLN A 115 6.26 -8.68 10.98
CA GLN A 115 5.48 -9.60 10.17
C GLN A 115 4.04 -9.66 10.67
N ILE A 116 3.86 -9.76 12.00
CA ILE A 116 2.54 -9.76 12.63
C ILE A 116 1.85 -8.40 12.45
N GLN A 117 2.56 -7.28 12.62
CA GLN A 117 1.99 -5.95 12.36
C GLN A 117 1.44 -5.84 10.94
N LYS A 118 2.19 -6.30 9.92
CA LYS A 118 1.74 -6.31 8.52
C LYS A 118 0.54 -7.23 8.30
N GLU A 119 0.53 -8.40 8.92
CA GLU A 119 -0.60 -9.35 8.83
C GLU A 119 -1.87 -8.77 9.44
N LEU A 120 -1.77 -8.10 10.60
CA LEU A 120 -2.92 -7.44 11.23
C LEU A 120 -3.43 -6.26 10.40
N VAL A 121 -2.53 -5.46 9.82
CA VAL A 121 -2.91 -4.39 8.89
C VAL A 121 -3.60 -4.95 7.66
N ARG A 122 -3.07 -6.04 7.08
CA ARG A 122 -3.69 -6.72 5.95
C ARG A 122 -5.08 -7.23 6.30
N ALA A 123 -5.25 -7.90 7.45
CA ALA A 123 -6.55 -8.37 7.91
C ALA A 123 -7.55 -7.20 8.08
N CYS A 124 -7.10 -6.05 8.62
CA CYS A 124 -7.95 -4.86 8.71
C CYS A 124 -8.35 -4.33 7.31
N ALA A 125 -7.43 -4.35 6.35
CA ALA A 125 -7.70 -3.93 4.98
C ALA A 125 -8.69 -4.88 4.27
N GLU A 126 -8.50 -6.19 4.40
CA GLU A 126 -9.41 -7.21 3.86
C GLU A 126 -10.82 -7.06 4.42
N GLU A 127 -10.94 -6.82 5.73
CA GLU A 127 -12.22 -6.56 6.40
C GLU A 127 -12.87 -5.26 5.94
N ALA A 128 -12.11 -4.18 5.79
CA ALA A 128 -12.61 -2.92 5.25
C ALA A 128 -13.11 -3.07 3.81
N THR A 129 -12.35 -3.77 2.97
CA THR A 129 -12.73 -4.10 1.60
C THR A 129 -14.00 -4.93 1.57
N ARG A 130 -14.12 -5.96 2.41
CA ARG A 130 -15.34 -6.77 2.51
C ARG A 130 -16.56 -5.91 2.82
N VAL A 131 -16.46 -5.01 3.81
CA VAL A 131 -17.56 -4.09 4.16
C VAL A 131 -17.93 -3.19 2.98
N ILE A 132 -16.95 -2.69 2.21
CA ILE A 132 -17.21 -1.89 1.01
C ILE A 132 -17.95 -2.72 -0.05
N ILE A 133 -17.51 -3.95 -0.31
CA ILE A 133 -18.15 -4.85 -1.28
C ILE A 133 -19.57 -5.20 -0.85
N ASP A 134 -19.78 -5.49 0.44
CA ASP A 134 -21.11 -5.75 1.01
C ASP A 134 -22.04 -4.52 0.91
N GLU A 135 -21.48 -3.30 1.06
CA GLU A 135 -22.21 -2.04 0.87
C GLU A 135 -22.66 -1.85 -0.58
N ILE A 136 -21.80 -2.22 -1.54
CA ILE A 136 -22.12 -2.24 -2.98
C ILE A 136 -23.21 -3.29 -3.25
N GLY A 137 -23.08 -4.49 -2.68
CA GLY A 137 -24.03 -5.59 -2.84
C GLY A 137 -24.18 -5.99 -4.31
N ASP A 138 -25.42 -5.93 -4.82
CA ASP A 138 -25.77 -6.20 -6.23
C ASP A 138 -25.90 -4.94 -7.11
N ASN A 139 -25.60 -3.76 -6.56
CA ASN A 139 -25.79 -2.49 -7.28
C ASN A 139 -24.78 -2.28 -8.41
N HIS A 140 -25.13 -1.43 -9.37
CA HIS A 140 -24.18 -0.95 -10.35
C HIS A 140 -23.16 -0.02 -9.70
N PHE A 141 -21.94 -0.01 -10.22
CA PHE A 141 -20.86 0.84 -9.72
C PHE A 141 -20.05 1.43 -10.88
N SER A 142 -19.23 2.42 -10.56
CA SER A 142 -18.24 3.03 -11.44
C SER A 142 -16.87 2.97 -10.77
N ILE A 143 -15.81 3.04 -11.55
CA ILE A 143 -14.44 3.11 -11.04
C ILE A 143 -13.83 4.46 -11.36
N LEU A 144 -13.01 4.96 -10.44
CA LEU A 144 -12.06 6.04 -10.68
C LEU A 144 -10.66 5.45 -10.50
N LEU A 145 -9.80 5.64 -11.51
CA LEU A 145 -8.43 5.14 -11.51
C LEU A 145 -7.46 6.31 -11.56
N ASP A 146 -6.37 6.20 -10.83
CA ASP A 146 -5.27 7.14 -10.88
C ASP A 146 -3.93 6.40 -10.89
N GLU A 147 -3.04 6.78 -11.79
CA GLU A 147 -1.72 6.17 -11.94
C GLU A 147 -0.67 7.06 -11.31
N SER A 148 0.19 6.49 -10.47
CA SER A 148 1.30 7.23 -9.87
C SER A 148 2.53 6.35 -9.71
N ARG A 149 3.68 6.99 -9.51
CA ARG A 149 4.95 6.29 -9.30
C ARG A 149 5.46 6.53 -7.89
N ASP A 150 5.78 5.46 -7.18
CA ASP A 150 6.31 5.56 -5.82
C ASP A 150 7.79 5.98 -5.78
N LYS A 151 8.30 6.24 -4.57
CA LYS A 151 9.71 6.63 -4.34
C LYS A 151 10.72 5.58 -4.80
N SER A 152 10.30 4.32 -4.87
CA SER A 152 11.08 3.19 -5.38
C SER A 152 10.91 3.00 -6.89
N ILE A 153 10.34 4.00 -7.58
CA ILE A 153 10.20 4.03 -9.02
C ILE A 153 9.18 3.01 -9.54
N LYS A 154 8.38 2.39 -8.66
CA LYS A 154 7.36 1.43 -9.07
C LYS A 154 6.06 2.14 -9.41
N GLU A 155 5.45 1.72 -10.50
CA GLU A 155 4.15 2.23 -10.95
C GLU A 155 3.03 1.60 -10.10
N GLN A 156 2.00 2.39 -9.81
CA GLN A 156 0.90 2.10 -8.91
C GLN A 156 -0.40 2.58 -9.52
N MET A 157 -1.48 1.85 -9.28
CA MET A 157 -2.83 2.23 -9.69
C MET A 157 -3.73 2.31 -8.45
N ALA A 158 -4.14 3.51 -8.08
CA ALA A 158 -5.16 3.71 -7.06
C ALA A 158 -6.54 3.44 -7.66
N VAL A 159 -7.34 2.63 -6.96
CA VAL A 159 -8.69 2.25 -7.40
C VAL A 159 -9.71 2.75 -6.40
N ILE A 160 -10.62 3.60 -6.86
CA ILE A 160 -11.76 4.10 -6.09
C ILE A 160 -13.04 3.59 -6.77
N VAL A 161 -13.98 3.11 -5.96
CA VAL A 161 -15.31 2.70 -6.43
C VAL A 161 -16.34 3.76 -6.06
N ARG A 162 -17.22 4.06 -7.01
CA ARG A 162 -18.33 4.99 -6.84
C ARG A 162 -19.65 4.27 -7.12
N PHE A 163 -20.57 4.31 -6.17
CA PHE A 163 -21.86 3.62 -6.28
C PHE A 163 -22.96 4.39 -5.54
N VAL A 164 -24.20 3.94 -5.70
CA VAL A 164 -25.36 4.49 -4.98
C VAL A 164 -25.73 3.52 -3.87
N ASN A 165 -25.72 3.99 -2.63
CA ASN A 165 -26.10 3.16 -1.48
C ASN A 165 -27.63 2.95 -1.42
N LYS A 166 -28.08 2.14 -0.46
CA LYS A 166 -29.51 1.82 -0.27
C LYS A 166 -30.37 3.05 0.05
N GLN A 167 -29.77 4.15 0.49
CA GLN A 167 -30.41 5.43 0.80
C GLN A 167 -30.46 6.37 -0.42
N GLY A 168 -29.98 5.93 -1.59
CA GLY A 168 -29.93 6.75 -2.80
C GLY A 168 -28.80 7.77 -2.83
N GLN A 169 -27.83 7.66 -1.93
CA GLN A 169 -26.69 8.58 -1.84
C GLN A 169 -25.52 8.06 -2.68
N VAL A 170 -24.84 8.98 -3.36
CA VAL A 170 -23.61 8.68 -4.08
C VAL A 170 -22.47 8.55 -3.06
N ILE A 171 -21.86 7.37 -3.02
CA ILE A 171 -20.75 7.04 -2.13
C ILE A 171 -19.51 6.75 -2.97
N GLU A 172 -18.38 7.28 -2.53
CA GLU A 172 -17.05 6.99 -3.09
C GLU A 172 -16.22 6.31 -2.00
N ARG A 173 -15.63 5.15 -2.31
CA ARG A 173 -14.77 4.40 -1.40
C ARG A 173 -13.46 4.09 -2.09
N PHE A 174 -12.35 4.39 -1.41
CA PHE A 174 -11.05 3.87 -1.79
C PHE A 174 -11.05 2.35 -1.60
N LEU A 175 -10.73 1.61 -2.67
CA LEU A 175 -10.78 0.16 -2.68
C LEU A 175 -9.38 -0.45 -2.46
N ASP A 176 -8.40 -0.07 -3.27
CA ASP A 176 -7.03 -0.58 -3.14
C ASP A 176 -6.01 0.30 -3.89
N VAL A 177 -4.72 0.11 -3.57
CA VAL A 177 -3.60 0.53 -4.43
C VAL A 177 -2.96 -0.73 -4.98
N GLU A 178 -3.03 -0.90 -6.30
CA GLU A 178 -2.45 -2.03 -6.98
C GLU A 178 -1.08 -1.70 -7.57
N HIS A 179 -0.10 -2.55 -7.29
CA HIS A 179 1.20 -2.47 -7.93
C HIS A 179 1.11 -2.96 -9.38
N VAL A 180 1.48 -2.12 -10.33
CA VAL A 180 1.53 -2.48 -11.75
C VAL A 180 2.97 -2.59 -12.23
N VAL A 181 3.23 -3.56 -13.12
CA VAL A 181 4.58 -3.79 -13.65
C VAL A 181 5.04 -2.60 -14.51
N ASP A 182 4.09 -2.04 -15.26
CA ASP A 182 4.23 -0.88 -16.11
C ASP A 182 2.85 -0.23 -16.32
N THR A 183 2.84 0.96 -16.90
CA THR A 183 1.62 1.72 -17.24
C THR A 183 1.05 1.32 -18.61
N SER A 184 1.40 0.14 -19.14
CA SER A 184 0.84 -0.32 -20.41
C SER A 184 -0.62 -0.73 -20.20
N THR A 185 -1.44 -0.48 -21.23
CA THR A 185 -2.87 -0.81 -21.17
C THR A 185 -3.17 -2.26 -20.77
N PRO A 186 -2.49 -3.29 -21.33
CA PRO A 186 -2.76 -4.68 -20.96
C PRO A 186 -2.44 -4.98 -19.49
N SER A 187 -1.37 -4.37 -18.96
CA SER A 187 -0.94 -4.50 -17.56
C SER A 187 -1.99 -3.92 -16.61
N LEU A 188 -2.48 -2.72 -16.90
CA LEU A 188 -3.54 -2.06 -16.15
C LEU A 188 -4.84 -2.88 -16.16
N LYS A 189 -5.26 -3.37 -17.34
CA LYS A 189 -6.48 -4.19 -17.47
C LYS A 189 -6.37 -5.50 -16.70
N THR A 190 -5.25 -6.21 -16.84
CA THR A 190 -5.02 -7.48 -16.11
C THR A 190 -5.05 -7.27 -14.61
N THR A 191 -4.46 -6.18 -14.14
CA THR A 191 -4.45 -5.82 -12.70
C THR A 191 -5.86 -5.51 -12.21
N LEU A 192 -6.63 -4.72 -12.98
CA LEU A 192 -8.01 -4.40 -12.66
C LEU A 192 -8.91 -5.66 -12.63
N ASP A 193 -8.73 -6.58 -13.57
CA ASP A 193 -9.47 -7.84 -13.61
C ASP A 193 -9.11 -8.74 -12.41
N GLY A 194 -7.83 -8.78 -12.04
CA GLY A 194 -7.36 -9.48 -10.84
C GLY A 194 -7.98 -8.93 -9.56
N LEU A 195 -8.06 -7.59 -9.45
CA LEU A 195 -8.75 -6.92 -8.34
C LEU A 195 -10.25 -7.27 -8.32
N PHE A 196 -10.91 -7.20 -9.48
CA PHE A 196 -12.34 -7.53 -9.58
C PHE A 196 -12.61 -8.98 -9.20
N ALA A 197 -11.77 -9.92 -9.65
CA ALA A 197 -11.88 -11.32 -9.28
C ALA A 197 -11.69 -11.53 -7.77
N ARG A 198 -10.70 -10.86 -7.17
CA ARG A 198 -10.42 -10.95 -5.72
C ARG A 198 -11.55 -10.38 -4.87
N CYS A 199 -12.20 -9.31 -5.34
CA CYS A 199 -13.31 -8.66 -4.66
C CYS A 199 -14.70 -9.23 -5.02
N GLY A 200 -14.79 -10.19 -5.94
CA GLY A 200 -16.08 -10.71 -6.43
C GLY A 200 -16.90 -9.68 -7.23
N LEU A 201 -16.26 -8.66 -7.80
CA LEU A 201 -16.91 -7.65 -8.65
C LEU A 201 -16.99 -8.14 -10.10
N SER A 202 -18.09 -7.80 -10.77
CA SER A 202 -18.29 -8.16 -12.18
C SER A 202 -18.18 -6.94 -13.08
N ILE A 203 -17.38 -7.05 -14.15
CA ILE A 203 -17.28 -6.04 -15.22
C ILE A 203 -18.65 -5.69 -15.81
N SER A 204 -19.60 -6.64 -15.87
CA SER A 204 -20.96 -6.45 -16.40
C SER A 204 -21.78 -5.40 -15.63
N ARG A 205 -21.47 -5.21 -14.36
CA ARG A 205 -22.13 -4.26 -13.44
C ARG A 205 -21.48 -2.89 -13.44
N LEU A 206 -20.33 -2.75 -14.11
CA LEU A 206 -19.66 -1.46 -14.28
C LEU A 206 -20.52 -0.53 -15.17
N ARG A 207 -20.66 0.73 -14.78
CA ARG A 207 -21.40 1.76 -15.53
C ARG A 207 -20.59 3.00 -15.84
N GLY A 208 -19.47 3.19 -15.17
CA GLY A 208 -18.59 4.32 -15.40
C GLY A 208 -17.13 3.97 -15.19
N GLN A 209 -16.27 4.59 -15.97
CA GLN A 209 -14.82 4.51 -15.86
C GLN A 209 -14.24 5.92 -15.92
N GLY A 210 -13.65 6.39 -14.84
CA GLY A 210 -13.13 7.74 -14.69
C GLY A 210 -11.63 7.76 -14.48
N TYR A 211 -10.88 8.35 -15.40
CA TYR A 211 -9.43 8.52 -15.26
C TYR A 211 -8.91 9.52 -16.28
N ASP A 212 -7.59 9.75 -16.29
CA ASP A 212 -6.95 10.77 -17.11
C ASP A 212 -7.03 10.50 -18.64
N GLY A 213 -6.45 11.42 -19.39
CA GLY A 213 -6.42 11.39 -20.85
C GLY A 213 -5.19 10.72 -21.45
N ALA A 214 -4.36 10.04 -20.66
CA ALA A 214 -3.13 9.42 -21.14
C ALA A 214 -3.44 8.44 -22.29
N SER A 215 -2.49 8.24 -23.21
CA SER A 215 -2.71 7.39 -24.38
C SER A 215 -3.08 5.96 -24.01
N ASN A 216 -2.48 5.44 -22.93
CA ASN A 216 -2.71 4.08 -22.45
C ASN A 216 -4.10 3.96 -21.77
N MET A 217 -4.64 5.09 -21.32
CA MET A 217 -5.96 5.17 -20.70
C MET A 217 -7.08 5.43 -21.71
N LYS A 218 -7.00 6.54 -22.45
CA LYS A 218 -8.05 7.01 -23.38
C LYS A 218 -7.89 6.50 -24.82
N GLY A 219 -6.75 5.88 -25.15
CA GLY A 219 -6.39 5.49 -26.52
C GLY A 219 -7.53 4.81 -27.29
N GLN A 220 -7.75 5.25 -28.53
CA GLN A 220 -8.90 4.82 -29.34
C GLN A 220 -8.88 3.30 -29.64
N PHE A 221 -7.71 2.74 -29.92
CA PHE A 221 -7.58 1.34 -30.34
C PHE A 221 -7.13 0.43 -29.20
N ASN A 222 -6.16 0.86 -28.41
CA ASN A 222 -5.52 0.07 -27.35
C ASN A 222 -5.49 0.81 -26.01
N GLY A 223 -6.44 1.72 -25.76
CA GLY A 223 -6.58 2.35 -24.44
C GLY A 223 -7.43 1.50 -23.51
N LEU A 224 -7.24 1.67 -22.19
CA LEU A 224 -7.98 0.94 -21.16
C LEU A 224 -9.49 1.14 -21.34
N LYS A 225 -9.86 2.37 -21.74
CA LYS A 225 -11.22 2.75 -22.13
C LYS A 225 -11.81 1.80 -23.15
N THR A 226 -11.07 1.56 -24.22
CA THR A 226 -11.54 0.74 -25.34
C THR A 226 -11.65 -0.73 -24.92
N LEU A 227 -10.69 -1.24 -24.15
CA LEU A 227 -10.75 -2.62 -23.64
C LEU A 227 -11.98 -2.83 -22.76
N ILE A 228 -12.24 -1.94 -21.81
CA ILE A 228 -13.41 -2.02 -20.92
C ILE A 228 -14.71 -1.86 -21.71
N LEU A 229 -14.79 -0.95 -22.68
CA LEU A 229 -15.98 -0.77 -23.52
C LEU A 229 -16.28 -1.98 -24.41
N ASN A 230 -15.25 -2.66 -24.91
CA ASN A 230 -15.41 -3.88 -25.69
C ASN A 230 -16.03 -5.02 -24.88
N GLU A 231 -15.74 -5.09 -23.57
CA GLU A 231 -16.33 -6.08 -22.65
C GLU A 231 -17.69 -5.64 -22.10
N ASN A 232 -17.86 -4.35 -21.83
CA ASN A 232 -19.10 -3.78 -21.32
C ASN A 232 -19.38 -2.41 -21.99
N PRO A 233 -20.24 -2.38 -23.03
CA PRO A 233 -20.60 -1.16 -23.74
C PRO A 233 -21.28 -0.08 -22.89
N PHE A 234 -21.76 -0.43 -21.69
CA PHE A 234 -22.44 0.50 -20.78
C PHE A 234 -21.49 1.14 -19.75
N ALA A 235 -20.19 0.83 -19.79
CA ALA A 235 -19.19 1.43 -18.91
C ALA A 235 -18.65 2.77 -19.47
N PHE A 236 -19.43 3.84 -19.28
CA PHE A 236 -19.13 5.14 -19.90
C PHE A 236 -17.85 5.76 -19.37
N TYR A 237 -17.02 6.24 -20.28
CA TYR A 237 -15.78 6.93 -19.94
C TYR A 237 -16.00 8.40 -19.61
N VAL A 238 -15.47 8.82 -18.47
CA VAL A 238 -15.42 10.22 -18.04
C VAL A 238 -13.96 10.62 -17.88
N HIS A 239 -13.54 11.64 -18.61
CA HIS A 239 -12.20 12.18 -18.48
C HIS A 239 -12.08 12.95 -17.16
N CYS A 240 -10.96 12.78 -16.44
CA CYS A 240 -10.69 13.53 -15.22
C CYS A 240 -10.75 15.05 -15.48
N PHE A 241 -11.70 15.74 -14.83
CA PHE A 241 -11.86 17.20 -14.98
C PHE A 241 -10.69 17.98 -14.40
N ALA A 242 -10.07 17.49 -13.32
CA ALA A 242 -8.90 18.14 -12.73
C ALA A 242 -7.73 18.20 -13.74
N HIS A 243 -7.45 17.09 -14.42
CA HIS A 243 -6.50 17.08 -15.54
C HIS A 243 -6.92 18.01 -16.67
N GLN A 244 -8.20 18.04 -17.07
CA GLN A 244 -8.63 18.95 -18.14
C GLN A 244 -8.40 20.42 -17.76
N LEU A 245 -8.74 20.78 -16.54
CA LEU A 245 -8.57 22.13 -16.04
C LEU A 245 -7.09 22.49 -15.99
N GLN A 246 -6.25 21.60 -15.46
CA GLN A 246 -4.80 21.79 -15.41
C GLN A 246 -4.23 21.97 -16.82
N LEU A 247 -4.59 21.11 -17.77
CA LEU A 247 -4.15 21.20 -19.16
C LEU A 247 -4.60 22.50 -19.83
N ALA A 248 -5.81 22.99 -19.54
CA ALA A 248 -6.32 24.26 -20.05
C ALA A 248 -5.54 25.46 -19.49
N ILE A 249 -5.28 25.47 -18.18
CA ILE A 249 -4.52 26.52 -17.51
C ILE A 249 -3.08 26.57 -18.04
N VAL A 250 -2.41 25.42 -18.13
CA VAL A 250 -1.03 25.34 -18.63
C VAL A 250 -0.97 25.81 -20.09
N THR A 251 -1.90 25.37 -20.93
CA THR A 251 -1.99 25.82 -22.33
C THR A 251 -2.20 27.33 -22.41
N MET A 252 -3.08 27.90 -21.59
CA MET A 252 -3.32 29.35 -21.55
C MET A 252 -2.05 30.12 -21.16
N ILE A 253 -1.32 29.68 -20.13
CA ILE A 253 -0.08 30.31 -19.69
C ILE A 253 0.99 30.23 -20.79
N VAL A 254 1.19 29.05 -21.37
CA VAL A 254 2.17 28.84 -22.45
C VAL A 254 1.84 29.74 -23.64
N ASN A 255 0.57 29.86 -24.00
CA ASN A 255 0.15 30.75 -25.09
C ASN A 255 0.40 32.22 -24.74
N ILE A 256 -0.02 32.69 -23.56
CA ILE A 256 0.13 34.09 -23.14
C ILE A 256 1.61 34.51 -23.07
N VAL A 257 2.49 33.63 -22.58
CA VAL A 257 3.93 33.90 -22.52
C VAL A 257 4.57 33.75 -23.90
N GLY A 258 4.21 32.70 -24.64
CA GLY A 258 4.78 32.36 -25.94
C GLY A 258 4.50 33.39 -27.04
N VAL A 259 3.35 34.06 -27.02
CA VAL A 259 3.00 35.09 -28.03
C VAL A 259 3.73 36.43 -27.83
N SER A 260 4.44 36.63 -26.72
CA SER A 260 5.12 37.88 -26.43
C SER A 260 6.60 37.65 -26.18
N CYS A 261 7.44 38.05 -27.14
CA CYS A 261 8.90 37.98 -27.00
C CYS A 261 9.37 38.64 -25.69
N LYS A 262 8.85 39.83 -25.36
CA LYS A 262 9.16 40.53 -24.10
C LYS A 262 8.85 39.70 -22.84
N ARG A 263 7.70 39.03 -22.78
CA ARG A 263 7.33 38.22 -21.60
C ARG A 263 8.20 36.97 -21.52
N ARG A 264 8.48 36.34 -22.66
CA ARG A 264 9.39 35.21 -22.77
C ARG A 264 10.80 35.59 -22.31
N ASP A 265 11.33 36.72 -22.77
CA ASP A 265 12.67 37.21 -22.41
C ASP A 265 12.76 37.52 -20.91
N VAL A 266 11.75 38.18 -20.33
CA VAL A 266 11.69 38.45 -18.88
C VAL A 266 11.65 37.14 -18.07
N LEU A 267 10.93 36.12 -18.56
CA LEU A 267 10.83 34.83 -17.89
C LEU A 267 12.17 34.06 -17.95
N LEU A 268 12.82 34.09 -19.11
CA LEU A 268 14.16 33.51 -19.31
C LEU A 268 15.21 34.22 -18.44
N GLN A 269 15.17 35.54 -18.37
CA GLN A 269 16.08 36.32 -17.52
C GLN A 269 15.89 35.96 -16.04
N LYS A 270 14.66 35.91 -15.53
CA LYS A 270 14.40 35.49 -14.14
C LYS A 270 14.87 34.06 -13.87
N HIS A 271 14.72 33.16 -14.84
CA HIS A 271 15.20 31.79 -14.71
C HIS A 271 16.74 31.74 -14.68
N HIS A 272 17.39 32.53 -15.52
CA HIS A 272 18.84 32.71 -15.53
C HIS A 272 19.34 33.23 -14.19
N ASP A 273 18.76 34.32 -13.67
CA ASP A 273 19.14 34.92 -12.39
C ASP A 273 19.03 33.91 -11.23
N LYS A 274 17.97 33.07 -11.24
CA LYS A 274 17.77 32.02 -10.23
C LYS A 274 18.79 30.89 -10.33
N ILE A 275 19.25 30.54 -11.54
CA ILE A 275 20.34 29.57 -11.72
C ILE A 275 21.65 30.16 -11.18
N VAL A 276 21.94 31.42 -11.48
CA VAL A 276 23.13 32.12 -10.99
C VAL A 276 23.13 32.14 -9.46
N GLU A 277 22.03 32.55 -8.83
CA GLU A 277 21.90 32.57 -7.37
C GLU A 277 22.15 31.18 -6.74
N LYS A 278 21.63 30.11 -7.35
CA LYS A 278 21.85 28.74 -6.86
C LYS A 278 23.27 28.24 -7.07
N LEU A 279 23.93 28.65 -8.15
CA LEU A 279 25.35 28.35 -8.38
C LEU A 279 26.22 29.05 -7.33
N GLU A 280 25.93 30.32 -7.03
CA GLU A 280 26.64 31.11 -6.02
C GLU A 280 26.47 30.54 -4.61
N LYS A 281 25.28 30.04 -4.28
CA LYS A 281 25.01 29.33 -3.01
C LYS A 281 25.58 27.91 -2.95
N GLY A 282 26.14 27.39 -4.05
CA GLY A 282 26.65 26.02 -4.13
C GLY A 282 25.57 24.94 -4.09
N GLU A 283 24.29 25.30 -4.32
CA GLU A 283 23.17 24.35 -4.34
C GLU A 283 23.17 23.50 -5.62
N ILE A 284 23.74 24.02 -6.71
CA ILE A 284 23.87 23.34 -8.00
C ILE A 284 25.29 23.52 -8.56
N PHE A 285 25.73 22.59 -9.41
CA PHE A 285 27.06 22.62 -10.04
C PHE A 285 26.97 23.01 -11.51
N SER A 286 27.96 23.76 -12.00
CA SER A 286 28.14 24.03 -13.43
C SER A 286 28.64 22.79 -14.17
N GLY A 287 28.33 22.67 -15.46
CA GLY A 287 28.77 21.54 -16.26
C GLY A 287 28.29 21.62 -17.71
N ARG A 288 29.05 21.03 -18.63
CA ARG A 288 28.74 21.04 -20.07
C ARG A 288 27.42 20.29 -20.30
N GLY A 289 26.41 20.98 -20.88
CA GLY A 289 25.06 20.45 -21.09
C GLY A 289 24.09 20.61 -19.90
N LYS A 290 24.50 21.21 -18.78
CA LYS A 290 23.60 21.51 -17.64
C LYS A 290 23.02 22.91 -17.74
N HIS A 291 21.79 23.09 -17.22
CA HIS A 291 21.11 24.38 -17.08
C HIS A 291 20.91 25.15 -18.41
N GLN A 292 20.74 24.41 -19.52
CA GLN A 292 20.47 25.00 -20.83
C GLN A 292 19.13 25.72 -20.87
N GLU A 293 19.01 26.71 -21.76
CA GLU A 293 17.73 27.31 -22.10
C GLU A 293 16.78 26.23 -22.62
N THR A 294 15.68 26.04 -21.91
CA THR A 294 14.61 25.13 -22.31
C THR A 294 13.42 25.97 -22.76
N ASN A 295 12.71 25.49 -23.79
CA ASN A 295 11.38 26.01 -24.08
C ASN A 295 10.48 25.74 -22.87
N LEU A 296 9.43 26.55 -22.68
CA LEU A 296 8.35 26.21 -21.76
C LEU A 296 7.87 24.79 -22.09
N GLY A 297 7.90 23.91 -21.08
CA GLY A 297 7.46 22.52 -21.23
C GLY A 297 6.05 22.48 -21.80
N ARG A 298 5.78 21.53 -22.70
CA ARG A 298 4.43 21.33 -23.21
C ARG A 298 3.52 20.90 -22.06
N SER A 299 2.23 21.10 -22.24
CA SER A 299 1.20 20.69 -21.27
C SER A 299 1.28 19.19 -20.89
N GLY A 300 1.83 18.34 -21.77
CA GLY A 300 2.08 16.92 -21.51
C GLY A 300 3.46 16.57 -20.90
N ASP A 301 4.37 17.55 -20.77
CA ASP A 301 5.71 17.33 -20.18
C ASP A 301 5.70 17.50 -18.65
N THR A 302 4.64 18.10 -18.10
CA THR A 302 4.46 18.25 -16.65
C THR A 302 3.79 17.01 -16.08
N ARG A 303 4.55 16.19 -15.33
CA ARG A 303 4.10 14.98 -14.62
C ARG A 303 3.23 15.24 -13.38
N TRP A 304 2.59 16.41 -13.32
CA TRP A 304 1.51 16.68 -12.38
C TRP A 304 0.21 16.55 -13.14
N GLY A 305 -0.04 15.29 -13.47
CA GLY A 305 -1.27 14.72 -13.93
C GLY A 305 -1.25 13.34 -13.32
#